data_AF-A0A915DHV1-F1
#
_entry.id   AF-A0A915DHV1-F1
#
_cell.length_a   1.000
_cell.length_b   1.000
_cell.length_c   1.000
_cell.angle_alpha   90.00
_cell.angle_beta   90.00
_cell.angle_gamma   90.00
#
_symmetry.space_group_name_H-M   'P 1'
#
loop_
_entity.id
_entity.type
_entity.pdbx_description
1 polymer ?
#
loop_
_entity_poly.entity_id
_entity_poly.type
_entity_poly.pdbx_seq_one_letter_code
_entity_poly.pdbx_strand_id
1 'polypeptide(L)'
;MKESKSDKQLELVTKSLVLLFSHHPSTADQIPAQGYLPQFCQAMQKANLAGSKSALLVLNQLTENTNCANSLGSLPIIKGLYACMKQQPTLIRESAHSLKLLLKKCTPELAEQMLNSGILTYLLELLGSSMPGVDNPAAAKAELVDALKSCCRDLQYGEKVAAVLNKSSIWAQYKDQRHDLFLPATSQIQAITGGPSGSAAVAGYLTEGMFEPPPQRKAPPPLPLNRGFNNRLRHFPKINVSILAY
;
A
#
# COMPACT_ATOMS: atom_id res chain seq x y z
N MET A 1 25.15 1.95 -19.49
CA MET A 1 25.02 3.20 -18.71
C MET A 1 25.96 3.09 -17.53
N LYS A 2 27.02 3.90 -17.45
CA LYS A 2 27.97 3.83 -16.31
C LYS A 2 27.35 4.58 -15.13
N GLU A 3 26.98 3.85 -14.09
CA GLU A 3 26.57 4.40 -12.80
C GLU A 3 27.74 5.21 -12.21
N SER A 4 27.52 6.50 -11.91
CA SER A 4 28.59 7.37 -11.43
C SER A 4 28.88 7.09 -9.95
N LYS A 5 30.10 7.39 -9.47
CA LYS A 5 30.44 7.27 -8.04
C LYS A 5 29.46 8.04 -7.14
N SER A 6 28.93 9.16 -7.64
CA SER A 6 27.91 9.96 -6.97
C SER A 6 26.58 9.21 -6.81
N ASP A 7 26.17 8.42 -7.81
CA ASP A 7 24.90 7.69 -7.77
C ASP A 7 24.92 6.57 -6.72
N LYS A 8 26.07 5.88 -6.57
CA LYS A 8 26.26 4.86 -5.53
C LYS A 8 26.19 5.43 -4.12
N GLN A 9 26.80 6.60 -3.91
CA GLN A 9 26.72 7.29 -2.63
C GLN A 9 25.28 7.73 -2.33
N LEU A 10 24.58 8.26 -3.33
CA LEU A 10 23.18 8.63 -3.21
C LEU A 10 22.31 7.43 -2.85
N GLU A 11 22.49 6.29 -3.52
CA GLU A 11 21.76 5.06 -3.22
C GLU A 11 22.02 4.57 -1.78
N LEU A 12 23.28 4.59 -1.33
CA LEU A 12 23.65 4.21 0.03
C LEU A 12 22.98 5.13 1.07
N VAL A 13 23.07 6.45 0.88
CA VAL A 13 22.42 7.43 1.77
C VAL A 13 20.90 7.24 1.78
N THR A 14 20.30 7.01 0.61
CA THR A 14 18.86 6.76 0.48
C THR A 14 18.44 5.54 1.29
N LYS A 15 19.16 4.42 1.15
CA LYS A 15 18.90 3.19 1.91
C LYS A 15 19.06 3.41 3.41
N SER A 16 20.14 4.08 3.83
CA SER A 16 20.36 4.41 5.24
C SER A 16 19.25 5.27 5.82
N LEU A 17 18.77 6.26 5.07
CA LEU A 17 17.70 7.14 5.52
C LEU A 17 16.34 6.42 5.60
N VAL A 18 16.03 5.58 4.61
CA VAL A 18 14.84 4.72 4.63
C VAL A 18 14.87 3.82 5.85
N LEU A 19 15.97 3.11 6.11
CA LEU A 19 16.12 2.24 7.27
C LEU A 19 16.05 3.02 8.59
N LEU A 20 16.65 4.21 8.65
CA LEU A 20 16.57 5.08 9.82
C LEU A 20 15.11 5.42 10.16
N PHE A 21 14.32 5.84 9.17
CA PHE A 21 12.91 6.15 9.37
C PHE A 21 12.07 4.92 9.70
N SER A 22 12.37 3.76 9.12
CA SER A 22 11.65 2.51 9.42
C SER A 22 11.91 2.03 10.86
N HIS A 23 13.13 2.17 11.38
CA HIS A 23 13.48 1.73 12.75
C HIS A 23 13.28 2.81 13.82
N HIS A 24 13.35 4.09 13.44
CA HIS A 24 13.24 5.24 14.33
C HIS A 24 12.29 6.30 13.74
N PRO A 25 10.97 6.03 13.69
CA PRO A 25 10.00 6.90 13.02
C PRO A 25 9.90 8.30 13.64
N SER A 26 10.22 8.46 14.92
CA SER A 26 10.25 9.75 15.62
C SER A 26 11.29 10.73 15.06
N THR A 27 12.34 10.22 14.38
CA THR A 27 13.33 11.09 13.75
C THR A 27 12.74 11.84 12.55
N ALA A 28 11.73 11.26 11.87
CA ALA A 28 11.07 11.91 10.75
C ALA A 28 10.22 13.13 11.18
N ASP A 29 9.80 13.20 12.45
CA ASP A 29 8.96 14.31 12.96
C ASP A 29 9.63 15.69 12.84
N GLN A 30 10.97 15.71 12.81
CA GLN A 30 11.75 16.95 12.71
C GLN A 30 11.90 17.44 11.25
N ILE A 31 11.68 16.58 10.26
CA ILE A 31 11.93 16.88 8.84
C ILE A 31 11.10 18.08 8.33
N PRO A 32 9.80 18.23 8.68
CA PRO A 32 9.02 19.39 8.25
C PRO A 32 9.58 20.72 8.79
N ALA A 33 9.96 20.76 10.07
CA ALA A 33 10.48 21.97 10.72
C ALA A 33 11.82 22.43 10.12
N GLN A 34 12.60 21.49 9.56
CA GLN A 34 13.86 21.80 8.89
C GLN A 34 13.68 22.30 7.44
N GLY A 35 12.46 22.29 6.90
CA GLY A 35 12.18 22.79 5.55
C GLY A 35 12.75 21.93 4.42
N TYR A 36 13.03 20.64 4.66
CA TYR A 36 13.60 19.75 3.65
C TYR A 36 12.56 19.15 2.68
N LEU A 37 11.28 19.10 3.08
CA LEU A 37 10.22 18.48 2.27
C LEU A 37 10.08 19.01 0.83
N PRO A 38 10.18 20.33 0.57
CA PRO A 38 10.12 20.87 -0.80
C PRO A 38 11.20 20.32 -1.74
N GLN A 39 12.36 19.90 -1.19
CA GLN A 39 13.47 19.40 -2.01
C GLN A 39 13.12 18.09 -2.70
N PHE A 40 12.30 17.23 -2.08
CA PHE A 40 11.82 16.00 -2.72
C PHE A 40 10.90 16.29 -3.90
N CYS A 41 10.02 17.29 -3.78
CA CYS A 41 9.16 17.74 -4.88
C CYS A 41 9.98 18.25 -6.07
N GLN A 42 11.07 18.99 -5.79
CA GLN A 42 11.97 19.50 -6.83
C GLN A 42 12.81 18.38 -7.44
N ALA A 43 13.31 17.45 -6.63
CA ALA A 43 14.11 16.33 -7.11
C ALA A 43 13.31 15.47 -8.11
N MET A 44 12.04 15.19 -7.83
CA MET A 44 11.15 14.45 -8.74
C MET A 44 10.86 15.15 -10.06
N GLN A 45 10.98 16.49 -10.12
CA GLN A 45 10.77 17.27 -11.35
C GLN A 45 12.02 17.34 -12.23
N LYS A 46 13.20 17.01 -11.67
CA LYS A 46 14.46 17.00 -12.42
C LYS A 46 14.57 15.71 -13.24
N ALA A 47 15.12 15.81 -14.44
CA ALA A 47 15.37 14.67 -15.32
C ALA A 47 16.58 13.82 -14.88
N ASN A 48 16.69 13.49 -13.59
CA ASN A 48 17.72 12.60 -13.04
C ASN A 48 17.05 11.34 -12.46
N LEU A 49 17.29 10.18 -13.07
CA LEU A 49 16.70 8.92 -12.65
C LEU A 49 17.08 8.52 -11.23
N ALA A 50 18.37 8.60 -10.88
CA ALA A 50 18.86 8.23 -9.54
C ALA A 50 18.29 9.18 -8.48
N GLY A 51 18.30 10.49 -8.76
CA GLY A 51 17.75 11.52 -7.88
C GLY A 51 16.26 11.35 -7.61
N SER A 52 15.46 11.16 -8.67
CA SER A 52 14.02 10.95 -8.57
C SER A 52 13.67 9.65 -7.84
N LYS A 53 14.38 8.56 -8.14
CA LYS A 53 14.19 7.28 -7.45
C LYS A 53 14.48 7.40 -5.96
N SER A 54 15.60 8.01 -5.60
CA SER A 54 15.96 8.28 -4.20
C SER A 54 14.91 9.13 -3.49
N ALA A 55 14.43 10.20 -4.15
CA ALA A 55 13.40 11.06 -3.60
C ALA A 55 12.09 10.29 -3.33
N LEU A 56 11.64 9.45 -4.27
CA LEU A 56 10.43 8.63 -4.11
C LEU A 56 10.55 7.63 -2.95
N LEU A 57 11.70 6.95 -2.83
CA LEU A 57 11.91 5.96 -1.77
C LEU A 57 11.87 6.59 -0.37
N VAL A 58 12.49 7.76 -0.21
CA VAL A 58 12.44 8.51 1.06
C VAL A 58 11.03 9.07 1.29
N LEU A 59 10.40 9.62 0.26
CA LEU A 59 9.03 10.17 0.33
C LEU A 59 8.02 9.12 0.81
N ASN A 60 8.15 7.86 0.38
CA ASN A 60 7.28 6.77 0.83
C ASN A 60 7.32 6.63 2.35
N GLN A 61 8.52 6.61 2.94
CA GLN A 61 8.69 6.54 4.40
C GLN A 61 8.14 7.80 5.11
N LEU A 62 8.39 8.98 4.54
CA LEU A 62 7.88 10.23 5.10
C LEU A 62 6.34 10.30 5.08
N THR A 63 5.70 9.70 4.09
CA THR A 63 4.23 9.71 3.97
C THR A 63 3.54 8.85 5.03
N GLU A 64 4.24 7.83 5.55
CA GLU A 64 3.74 7.02 6.66
C GLU A 64 3.67 7.83 7.96
N ASN A 65 4.63 8.74 8.17
CA ASN A 65 4.65 9.69 9.27
C ASN A 65 3.55 10.77 9.11
N THR A 66 2.70 10.94 10.13
CA THR A 66 1.55 11.86 10.06
C THR A 66 1.95 13.33 9.96
N ASN A 67 3.02 13.75 10.65
CA ASN A 67 3.48 15.14 10.65
C ASN A 67 4.01 15.50 9.26
N CYS A 68 4.83 14.62 8.68
CA CYS A 68 5.33 14.78 7.32
C CYS A 68 4.22 14.73 6.28
N ALA A 69 3.28 13.77 6.37
CA ALA A 69 2.16 13.65 5.43
C ALA A 69 1.30 14.93 5.39
N ASN A 70 1.00 15.51 6.55
CA ASN A 70 0.24 16.76 6.63
C ASN A 70 1.00 17.92 5.96
N SER A 71 2.28 18.08 6.27
CA SER A 71 3.11 19.13 5.66
C SER A 71 3.31 18.92 4.15
N LEU A 72 3.37 17.67 3.68
CA LEU A 72 3.44 17.34 2.25
C LEU A 72 2.17 17.74 1.51
N GLY A 73 1.00 17.70 2.15
CA GLY A 73 -0.28 18.12 1.57
C GLY A 73 -0.31 19.59 1.12
N SER A 74 0.42 20.46 1.83
CA SER A 74 0.54 21.89 1.48
C SER A 74 1.58 22.18 0.40
N LEU A 75 2.36 21.18 -0.02
CA LEU A 75 3.40 21.30 -1.05
C LEU A 75 2.85 20.82 -2.40
N PRO A 76 3.44 21.25 -3.54
CA PRO A 76 3.04 20.80 -4.89
C PRO A 76 3.52 19.37 -5.19
N ILE A 77 3.25 18.42 -4.29
CA ILE A 77 3.75 17.05 -4.34
C ILE A 77 3.15 16.27 -5.51
N ILE A 78 1.86 16.51 -5.81
CA ILE A 78 1.16 15.87 -6.94
C ILE A 78 1.79 16.29 -8.27
N LYS A 79 2.17 17.56 -8.40
CA LYS A 79 2.89 18.06 -9.58
C LYS A 79 4.26 17.39 -9.73
N GLY A 80 4.97 17.18 -8.62
CA GLY A 80 6.24 16.45 -8.60
C GLY A 80 6.09 15.01 -9.08
N LEU A 81 5.11 14.27 -8.54
CA LEU A 81 4.83 12.89 -8.94
C LEU A 81 4.39 12.79 -10.41
N TYR A 82 3.53 13.71 -10.87
CA TYR A 82 3.10 13.77 -12.26
C TYR A 82 4.28 13.97 -13.21
N ALA A 83 5.17 14.93 -12.92
CA ALA A 83 6.37 15.17 -13.72
C ALA A 83 7.29 13.95 -13.74
N CYS A 84 7.51 13.30 -12.60
CA CYS A 84 8.33 12.10 -12.48
C CYS A 84 7.79 10.97 -13.35
N MET A 85 6.49 10.64 -13.23
CA MET A 85 5.86 9.59 -14.02
C MET A 85 5.96 9.86 -15.54
N LYS A 86 5.86 11.13 -15.96
CA LYS A 86 5.97 11.50 -17.38
C LYS A 86 7.39 11.41 -17.92
N GLN A 87 8.37 11.86 -17.15
CA GLN A 87 9.77 11.90 -17.58
C GLN A 87 10.44 10.52 -17.49
N GLN A 88 9.98 9.67 -16.57
CA GLN A 88 10.66 8.43 -16.21
C GLN A 88 9.65 7.27 -16.08
N PRO A 89 9.28 6.61 -17.19
CA PRO A 89 8.32 5.52 -17.19
C PRO A 89 8.70 4.36 -16.26
N THR A 90 10.00 4.12 -16.07
CA THR A 90 10.52 3.07 -15.17
C THR A 90 10.18 3.32 -13.70
N LEU A 91 9.86 4.57 -13.30
CA LEU A 91 9.49 4.92 -11.93
C LEU A 91 7.97 5.07 -11.73
N ILE A 92 7.15 4.71 -12.72
CA ILE A 92 5.69 4.78 -12.59
C ILE A 92 5.21 3.91 -11.42
N ARG A 93 5.82 2.74 -11.20
CA ARG A 93 5.45 1.83 -10.11
C ARG A 93 5.69 2.45 -8.73
N GLU A 94 6.85 3.04 -8.51
CA GLU A 94 7.21 3.70 -7.25
C GLU A 94 6.40 4.98 -7.05
N SER A 95 6.20 5.75 -8.12
CA SER A 95 5.39 6.97 -8.07
C SER A 95 3.92 6.68 -7.76
N ALA A 96 3.37 5.59 -8.31
CA ALA A 96 2.02 5.14 -8.01
C ALA A 96 1.90 4.73 -6.54
N HIS A 97 2.93 4.08 -5.99
CA HIS A 97 2.98 3.72 -4.58
C HIS A 97 2.99 4.95 -3.68
N SER A 98 3.86 5.92 -3.97
CA SER A 98 3.91 7.19 -3.24
C SER A 98 2.57 7.91 -3.29
N LEU A 99 1.95 7.97 -4.47
CA LEU A 99 0.66 8.62 -4.67
C LEU A 99 -0.44 7.95 -3.84
N LYS A 100 -0.49 6.61 -3.84
CA LYS A 100 -1.42 5.83 -3.01
C LYS A 100 -1.22 6.13 -1.53
N LEU A 101 0.02 6.11 -1.04
CA LEU A 101 0.31 6.36 0.37
C LEU A 101 -0.15 7.77 0.78
N LEU A 102 0.10 8.78 -0.07
CA LEU A 102 -0.31 10.16 0.17
C LEU A 102 -1.83 10.29 0.21
N LEU A 103 -2.52 9.75 -0.80
CA LEU A 103 -3.96 9.86 -0.92
C LEU A 103 -4.73 8.96 0.06
N LYS A 104 -4.07 8.00 0.73
CA LYS A 104 -4.69 7.23 1.82
C LYS A 104 -5.17 8.15 2.96
N LYS A 105 -4.46 9.26 3.19
CA LYS A 105 -4.83 10.33 4.12
C LYS A 105 -5.17 11.60 3.33
N CYS A 106 -5.97 11.45 2.27
CA CYS A 106 -6.32 12.55 1.38
C CYS A 106 -6.83 13.77 2.18
N THR A 107 -6.17 14.90 1.99
CA THR A 107 -6.60 16.20 2.50
C THR A 107 -7.25 17.00 1.35
N PRO A 108 -8.06 18.03 1.64
CA PRO A 108 -8.66 18.85 0.59
C PRO A 108 -7.61 19.50 -0.32
N GLU A 109 -6.45 19.89 0.21
CA GLU A 109 -5.34 20.46 -0.57
C GLU A 109 -4.77 19.46 -1.58
N LEU A 110 -4.66 18.18 -1.21
CA LEU A 110 -4.23 17.12 -2.13
C LEU A 110 -5.28 16.86 -3.21
N ALA A 111 -6.56 16.83 -2.84
CA ALA A 111 -7.64 16.63 -3.81
C ALA A 111 -7.73 17.81 -4.80
N GLU A 112 -7.54 19.04 -4.34
CA GLU A 112 -7.44 20.23 -5.18
C GLU A 112 -6.25 20.13 -6.14
N GLN A 113 -5.07 19.74 -5.65
CA GLN A 113 -3.89 19.52 -6.49
C GLN A 113 -4.13 18.46 -7.58
N MET A 114 -4.84 17.37 -7.27
CA MET A 114 -5.21 16.33 -8.24
C MET A 114 -6.08 16.90 -9.36
N LEU A 115 -7.05 17.77 -9.03
CA LEU A 115 -7.90 18.44 -10.01
C LEU A 115 -7.12 19.43 -10.89
N ASN A 116 -6.27 20.25 -10.28
CA ASN A 116 -5.61 21.36 -10.96
C ASN A 116 -4.35 20.95 -11.75
N SER A 117 -3.75 19.79 -11.44
CA SER A 117 -2.51 19.34 -12.08
C SER A 117 -2.70 18.63 -13.43
N GLY A 118 -3.94 18.23 -13.77
CA GLY A 118 -4.23 17.38 -14.92
C GLY A 118 -3.77 15.93 -14.75
N ILE A 119 -3.30 15.54 -13.55
CA ILE A 119 -2.83 14.18 -13.29
C ILE A 119 -3.96 13.15 -13.44
N LEU A 120 -5.21 13.50 -13.09
CA LEU A 120 -6.35 12.58 -13.18
C LEU A 120 -6.53 11.98 -14.59
N THR A 121 -6.48 12.82 -15.62
CA THR A 121 -6.57 12.37 -17.02
C THR A 121 -5.40 11.48 -17.38
N TYR A 122 -4.18 11.85 -16.97
CA TYR A 122 -2.99 11.05 -17.20
C TYR A 122 -3.02 9.68 -16.50
N LEU A 123 -3.54 9.60 -15.28
CA LEU A 123 -3.70 8.33 -14.56
C LEU A 123 -4.71 7.42 -15.27
N LEU A 124 -5.80 7.98 -15.80
CA LEU A 124 -6.78 7.23 -16.58
C LEU A 124 -6.18 6.66 -17.88
N GLU A 125 -5.39 7.46 -18.60
CA GLU A 125 -4.64 7.01 -19.77
C GLU A 125 -3.66 5.88 -19.41
N LEU A 126 -2.95 6.03 -18.29
CA LEU A 126 -2.04 5.00 -17.78
C LEU A 126 -2.77 3.69 -17.48
N LEU A 127 -3.95 3.72 -16.85
CA LEU A 127 -4.77 2.54 -16.58
C LEU A 127 -5.19 1.81 -17.87
N GLY A 128 -5.49 2.55 -18.94
CA GLY A 128 -5.80 1.99 -20.26
C GLY A 128 -4.57 1.48 -21.03
N SER A 129 -3.38 1.95 -20.70
CA SER A 129 -2.13 1.60 -21.40
C SER A 129 -1.54 0.25 -20.95
N SER A 130 -0.54 -0.22 -21.70
CA SER A 130 0.28 -1.38 -21.33
C SER A 130 1.43 -1.04 -20.35
N MET A 131 1.63 0.25 -20.01
CA MET A 131 2.73 0.73 -19.17
C MET A 131 4.12 0.11 -19.52
N PRO A 132 4.64 0.33 -20.75
CA PRO A 132 5.91 -0.26 -21.16
C PRO A 132 7.07 0.26 -20.29
N GLY A 133 7.92 -0.65 -19.82
CA GLY A 133 9.08 -0.32 -18.96
C GLY A 133 8.79 -0.29 -17.47
N VAL A 134 7.58 -0.65 -17.04
CA VAL A 134 7.22 -0.84 -15.63
C VAL A 134 7.36 -2.30 -15.25
N ASP A 135 8.11 -2.61 -14.19
CA ASP A 135 8.39 -3.99 -13.77
C ASP A 135 7.11 -4.79 -13.44
N ASN A 136 6.15 -4.15 -12.76
CA ASN A 136 4.86 -4.77 -12.41
C ASN A 136 3.69 -3.81 -12.72
N PRO A 137 3.18 -3.83 -13.96
CA PRO A 137 2.11 -2.93 -14.38
C PRO A 137 0.78 -3.24 -13.68
N ALA A 138 0.50 -4.50 -13.34
CA ALA A 138 -0.73 -4.86 -12.62
C ALA A 138 -0.76 -4.23 -11.22
N ALA A 139 0.34 -4.33 -10.47
CA ALA A 139 0.45 -3.70 -9.16
C ALA A 139 0.42 -2.16 -9.25
N ALA A 140 1.05 -1.57 -10.26
CA ALA A 140 0.98 -0.13 -10.49
C ALA A 140 -0.47 0.32 -10.75
N LYS A 141 -1.21 -0.38 -11.61
CA LYS A 141 -2.63 -0.10 -11.87
C LYS A 141 -3.47 -0.23 -10.59
N ALA A 142 -3.25 -1.27 -9.79
CA ALA A 142 -3.95 -1.46 -8.53
C ALA A 142 -3.74 -0.27 -7.57
N GLU A 143 -2.49 0.19 -7.43
CA GLU A 143 -2.18 1.32 -6.57
C GLU A 143 -2.75 2.64 -7.08
N LEU A 144 -2.75 2.86 -8.40
CA LEU A 144 -3.41 4.04 -9.00
C LEU A 144 -4.92 4.02 -8.75
N VAL A 145 -5.58 2.86 -8.89
CA VAL A 145 -7.01 2.72 -8.60
C VAL A 145 -7.30 2.98 -7.12
N ASP A 146 -6.48 2.43 -6.21
CA ASP A 146 -6.50 2.70 -4.77
C ASP A 146 -6.41 4.21 -4.48
N ALA A 147 -5.45 4.87 -5.11
CA ALA A 147 -5.18 6.29 -4.94
C ALA A 147 -6.38 7.15 -5.41
N LEU A 148 -6.92 6.85 -6.60
CA LEU A 148 -8.09 7.53 -7.15
C LEU A 148 -9.35 7.32 -6.28
N LYS A 149 -9.60 6.08 -5.82
CA LYS A 149 -10.70 5.78 -4.89
C LYS A 149 -10.55 6.55 -3.58
N SER A 150 -9.34 6.65 -3.05
CA SER A 150 -9.08 7.39 -1.82
C SER A 150 -9.31 8.90 -1.99
N CYS A 151 -8.92 9.46 -3.14
CA CYS A 151 -9.18 10.87 -3.48
C CYS A 151 -10.67 11.18 -3.59
N CYS A 152 -11.50 10.25 -4.08
CA CYS A 152 -12.95 10.42 -4.18
C CYS A 152 -13.66 10.47 -2.81
N ARG A 153 -13.00 10.04 -1.73
CA ARG A 153 -13.56 10.07 -0.37
C ARG A 153 -13.41 11.43 0.30
N ASP A 154 -12.66 12.35 -0.30
CA ASP A 154 -12.53 13.72 0.20
C ASP A 154 -13.89 14.45 0.21
N LEU A 155 -14.17 15.19 1.28
CA LEU A 155 -15.47 15.83 1.48
C LEU A 155 -15.67 17.12 0.69
N GLN A 156 -14.60 17.78 0.24
CA GLN A 156 -14.69 19.09 -0.43
C GLN A 156 -14.62 18.98 -1.95
N TYR A 157 -13.67 18.19 -2.44
CA TYR A 157 -13.34 18.06 -3.85
C TYR A 157 -13.59 16.64 -4.39
N GLY A 158 -13.85 15.66 -3.52
CA GLY A 158 -14.05 14.26 -3.91
C GLY A 158 -15.17 14.06 -4.93
N GLU A 159 -16.30 14.77 -4.81
CA GLU A 159 -17.38 14.69 -5.81
C GLU A 159 -16.95 15.22 -7.19
N LYS A 160 -16.16 16.31 -7.22
CA LYS A 160 -15.62 16.86 -8.48
C LYS A 160 -14.63 15.88 -9.11
N VAL A 161 -13.76 15.27 -8.30
CA VAL A 161 -12.83 14.22 -8.75
C VAL A 161 -13.61 13.04 -9.33
N ALA A 162 -14.63 12.54 -8.61
CA ALA A 162 -15.48 11.45 -9.06
C ALA A 162 -16.20 11.79 -10.38
N ALA A 163 -16.69 13.03 -10.54
CA ALA A 163 -17.33 13.50 -11.76
C ALA A 163 -16.36 13.49 -12.96
N VAL A 164 -15.09 13.84 -12.76
CA VAL A 164 -14.05 13.74 -13.80
C VAL A 164 -13.79 12.28 -14.16
N LEU A 165 -13.64 11.41 -13.15
CA LEU A 165 -13.36 9.98 -13.36
C LEU A 165 -14.52 9.26 -14.07
N ASN A 166 -15.76 9.54 -13.68
CA ASN A 166 -16.97 8.90 -14.25
C ASN A 166 -17.23 9.25 -15.73
N LYS A 167 -16.60 10.30 -16.27
CA LYS A 167 -16.62 10.57 -17.71
C LYS A 167 -15.77 9.59 -18.52
N SER A 168 -14.84 8.89 -17.88
CA SER A 168 -13.94 7.96 -18.55
C SER A 168 -14.54 6.55 -18.58
N SER A 169 -14.60 5.96 -19.78
CA SER A 169 -14.99 4.57 -19.97
C SER A 169 -13.97 3.59 -19.36
N ILE A 170 -12.70 3.99 -19.23
CA ILE A 170 -11.65 3.20 -18.58
C ILE A 170 -11.98 3.08 -17.09
N TRP A 171 -12.34 4.19 -16.43
CA TRP A 171 -12.65 4.18 -15.00
C TRP A 171 -13.80 3.24 -14.64
N ALA A 172 -14.82 3.14 -15.50
CA ALA A 172 -15.95 2.24 -15.30
C ALA A 172 -15.51 0.77 -15.12
N GLN A 173 -14.41 0.36 -15.75
CA GLN A 173 -13.87 -1.00 -15.64
C GLN A 173 -13.13 -1.23 -14.31
N TYR A 174 -12.56 -0.19 -13.71
CA TYR A 174 -11.71 -0.29 -12.51
C TYR A 174 -12.40 0.12 -11.20
N LYS A 175 -13.43 0.97 -11.26
CA LYS A 175 -14.07 1.55 -10.06
C LYS A 175 -14.64 0.47 -9.12
N ASP A 176 -15.17 -0.61 -9.67
CA ASP A 176 -15.80 -1.70 -8.90
C ASP A 176 -14.88 -2.91 -8.69
N GLN A 177 -13.69 -2.94 -9.31
CA GLN A 177 -12.73 -4.02 -9.11
C GLN A 177 -12.17 -3.99 -7.67
N ARG A 178 -12.23 -5.12 -6.97
CA ARG A 178 -11.52 -5.33 -5.70
C ARG A 178 -10.11 -5.85 -5.99
N HIS A 179 -9.14 -5.44 -5.17
CA HIS A 179 -7.70 -5.69 -5.41
C HIS A 179 -7.29 -7.17 -5.48
N ASP A 180 -8.15 -8.10 -5.05
CA ASP A 180 -7.91 -9.54 -5.14
C ASP A 180 -7.95 -10.09 -6.58
N LEU A 181 -8.42 -9.29 -7.56
CA LEU A 181 -8.61 -9.73 -8.94
C LEU A 181 -7.65 -9.11 -9.97
N PHE A 182 -6.50 -8.55 -9.56
CA PHE A 182 -5.42 -8.21 -10.50
C PHE A 182 -4.66 -9.48 -10.93
N LEU A 183 -5.37 -10.42 -11.54
CA LEU A 183 -4.76 -11.49 -12.30
C LEU A 183 -4.36 -10.92 -13.68
N PRO A 184 -3.16 -11.22 -14.19
CA PRO A 184 -2.79 -10.91 -15.57
C PRO A 184 -3.87 -11.48 -16.50
N ALA A 185 -4.36 -10.69 -17.45
CA ALA A 185 -5.43 -11.04 -18.38
C ALA A 185 -5.07 -12.18 -19.38
N THR A 186 -4.12 -13.06 -19.05
CA THR A 186 -3.66 -14.15 -19.92
C THR A 186 -4.33 -15.49 -19.62
N SER A 187 -5.19 -15.59 -18.60
CA SER A 187 -5.79 -16.89 -18.20
C SER A 187 -7.26 -17.09 -18.60
N GLN A 188 -7.88 -16.15 -19.32
CA GLN A 188 -9.35 -16.17 -19.52
C GLN A 188 -9.82 -16.69 -20.89
N ILE A 189 -8.95 -17.33 -21.67
CA ILE A 189 -9.31 -17.84 -23.02
C ILE A 189 -9.23 -19.37 -23.16
N GLN A 190 -8.67 -20.13 -22.21
CA GLN A 190 -8.50 -21.59 -22.39
C GLN A 190 -9.51 -22.50 -21.65
N ALA A 191 -10.46 -21.95 -20.88
CA ALA A 191 -11.38 -22.79 -20.09
C ALA A 191 -12.78 -22.99 -20.74
N ILE A 192 -13.05 -22.37 -21.90
CA ILE A 192 -14.37 -22.45 -22.53
C ILE A 192 -14.26 -22.73 -24.03
N THR A 193 -13.79 -23.91 -24.40
CA THR A 193 -14.12 -24.48 -25.72
C THR A 193 -14.37 -25.97 -25.55
N GLY A 194 -15.61 -26.30 -25.20
CA GLY A 194 -16.18 -27.61 -25.52
C GLY A 194 -16.47 -27.65 -27.01
N GLY A 195 -15.84 -28.59 -27.72
CA GLY A 195 -16.12 -28.90 -29.12
C GLY A 195 -15.24 -30.06 -29.61
N PRO A 196 -15.79 -31.04 -30.37
CA PRO A 196 -15.34 -32.43 -30.33
C PRO A 196 -14.33 -32.78 -31.43
N SER A 197 -13.37 -33.65 -31.10
CA SER A 197 -12.88 -34.79 -31.91
C SER A 197 -11.41 -35.08 -31.63
N GLY A 198 -11.11 -36.34 -31.30
CA GLY A 198 -9.81 -36.94 -31.53
C GLY A 198 -8.95 -37.20 -30.30
N SER A 199 -9.08 -38.42 -29.77
CA SER A 199 -8.06 -39.20 -29.03
C SER A 199 -7.54 -38.65 -27.69
N ALA A 200 -8.16 -39.08 -26.60
CA ALA A 200 -7.56 -39.93 -25.56
C ALA A 200 -8.40 -39.83 -24.27
N ALA A 201 -9.42 -40.69 -24.18
CA ALA A 201 -10.16 -40.91 -22.95
C ALA A 201 -9.24 -41.57 -21.92
N VAL A 202 -8.82 -40.82 -20.90
CA VAL A 202 -8.40 -41.38 -19.62
C VAL A 202 -9.64 -41.41 -18.74
N ALA A 203 -10.43 -42.47 -18.92
CA ALA A 203 -11.55 -42.85 -18.09
C ALA A 203 -11.16 -44.11 -17.32
N GLY A 204 -11.04 -44.00 -16.00
CA GLY A 204 -10.82 -45.12 -15.11
C GLY A 204 -10.69 -44.63 -13.67
N TYR A 205 -11.52 -45.19 -12.79
CA TYR A 205 -11.68 -44.87 -11.36
C TYR A 205 -12.63 -43.72 -11.00
N LEU A 206 -13.88 -43.86 -11.44
CA LEU A 206 -15.05 -43.45 -10.64
C LEU A 206 -15.88 -44.70 -10.33
N THR A 207 -15.60 -45.33 -9.19
CA THR A 207 -16.49 -46.32 -8.57
C THR A 207 -16.52 -46.08 -7.06
N GLU A 208 -17.69 -45.64 -6.61
CA GLU A 208 -18.33 -45.86 -5.31
C GLU A 208 -17.53 -45.68 -4.02
N GLY A 209 -17.97 -44.70 -3.22
CA GLY A 209 -17.53 -44.52 -1.84
C GLY A 209 -18.35 -43.46 -1.11
N MET A 210 -19.52 -43.87 -0.66
CA MET A 210 -20.36 -43.34 0.43
C MET A 210 -19.93 -42.03 1.13
N PHE A 211 -20.88 -41.09 1.20
CA PHE A 211 -20.90 -39.97 2.12
C PHE A 211 -20.88 -40.46 3.58
N GLU A 212 -19.79 -40.23 4.31
CA GLU A 212 -19.75 -40.34 5.77
C GLU A 212 -19.60 -38.94 6.39
N PRO A 213 -20.52 -38.50 7.27
CA PRO A 213 -20.38 -37.23 7.98
C PRO A 213 -19.28 -37.31 9.06
N PRO A 214 -18.52 -36.22 9.30
CA PRO A 214 -17.47 -36.22 10.32
C PRO A 214 -18.04 -36.33 11.75
N PRO A 215 -17.45 -37.15 12.63
CA PRO A 215 -17.89 -37.25 14.02
C PRO A 215 -17.55 -35.98 14.82
N GLN A 216 -18.57 -35.43 15.48
CA GLN A 216 -18.44 -34.37 16.50
C GLN A 216 -17.72 -34.87 17.76
N ARG A 217 -17.10 -33.90 18.47
CA ARG A 217 -16.57 -33.92 19.86
C ARG A 217 -15.13 -34.39 20.06
N LYS A 218 -14.23 -33.43 20.22
CA LYS A 218 -13.15 -33.49 21.23
C LYS A 218 -13.18 -32.21 22.05
N ALA A 219 -13.72 -32.31 23.26
CA ALA A 219 -13.59 -31.30 24.30
C ALA A 219 -12.11 -31.22 24.75
N PRO A 220 -11.64 -30.06 25.25
CA PRO A 220 -10.30 -29.94 25.82
C PRO A 220 -10.16 -30.79 27.10
N PRO A 221 -8.96 -31.32 27.39
CA PRO A 221 -8.74 -32.25 28.51
C PRO A 221 -8.90 -31.56 29.87
N PRO A 222 -9.43 -32.26 30.89
CA PRO A 222 -9.59 -31.72 32.24
C PRO A 222 -8.25 -31.63 32.99
N LEU A 223 -8.05 -30.54 33.73
CA LEU A 223 -6.93 -30.36 34.65
C LEU A 223 -7.06 -31.35 35.83
N PRO A 224 -5.97 -32.02 36.26
CA PRO A 224 -6.02 -32.88 37.44
C PRO A 224 -6.13 -32.05 38.72
N LEU A 225 -7.20 -32.29 39.48
CA LEU A 225 -7.33 -31.92 40.89
C LEU A 225 -6.29 -32.69 41.71
N ASN A 226 -5.34 -32.00 42.35
CA ASN A 226 -4.54 -32.55 43.43
C ASN A 226 -4.94 -31.89 44.77
N ARG A 227 -5.68 -32.65 45.60
CA ARG A 227 -6.01 -32.34 46.99
C ARG A 227 -6.11 -33.70 47.71
N GLY A 228 -5.35 -34.04 48.75
CA GLY A 228 -4.38 -33.29 49.54
C GLY A 228 -3.73 -34.20 50.60
N PHE A 229 -3.53 -33.63 51.81
CA PHE A 229 -2.85 -34.13 53.02
C PHE A 229 -1.33 -33.85 53.05
N ASN A 230 -0.74 -33.20 54.06
CA ASN A 230 -1.17 -32.95 55.43
C ASN A 230 -0.34 -31.81 56.07
N ASN A 231 -1.04 -30.93 56.81
CA ASN A 231 -0.62 -30.24 58.04
C ASN A 231 0.87 -29.93 58.32
N ARG A 232 1.21 -28.64 58.40
CA ARG A 232 1.57 -27.99 59.68
C ARG A 232 1.74 -26.46 59.55
N LEU A 233 1.11 -25.78 60.52
CA LEU A 233 1.45 -24.47 61.10
C LEU A 233 1.11 -23.26 60.22
N ARG A 234 -0.12 -22.74 60.29
CA ARG A 234 -0.58 -21.75 61.30
C ARG A 234 0.47 -20.65 61.55
N HIS A 235 0.25 -19.46 60.99
CA HIS A 235 0.02 -18.21 61.74
C HIS A 235 -0.25 -17.07 60.75
N PHE A 236 -1.53 -16.70 60.61
CA PHE A 236 -1.89 -15.32 60.27
C PHE A 236 -2.07 -14.57 61.60
N PRO A 237 -1.82 -13.26 61.60
CA PRO A 237 -2.97 -12.40 61.77
C PRO A 237 -3.08 -11.32 60.71
N LYS A 238 -4.32 -10.88 60.58
CA LYS A 238 -4.86 -9.91 59.65
C LYS A 238 -4.75 -8.48 60.21
N ILE A 239 -4.76 -7.51 59.28
CA ILE A 239 -5.30 -6.13 59.35
C ILE A 239 -4.52 -5.11 60.21
N ASN A 240 -4.06 -4.00 59.59
CA ASN A 240 -4.74 -2.70 59.71
C ASN A 240 -4.28 -1.69 58.64
N VAL A 241 -5.25 -1.09 57.96
CA VAL A 241 -5.09 0.10 57.12
C VAL A 241 -5.35 1.30 58.02
N SER A 242 -4.33 2.12 58.23
CA SER A 242 -4.35 3.56 58.58
C SER A 242 -3.17 3.86 59.50
N ILE A 243 -2.39 4.90 59.18
CA ILE A 243 -1.90 5.97 60.08
C ILE A 243 -0.66 6.66 59.47
N LEU A 244 -0.85 7.96 59.19
CA LEU A 244 0.06 9.11 59.23
C LEU A 244 1.34 9.07 58.36
N ALA A 245 1.44 9.92 57.34
CA ALA A 245 1.76 11.35 57.47
C ALA A 245 3.05 11.57 58.25
N TYR A 246 4.16 11.76 57.53
CA TYR A 246 5.18 12.79 57.74
C TYR A 246 5.86 13.07 56.40
#